data_AF-A0A7S0RI69-F1
#
_entry.id   AF-A0A7S0RI69-F1
#
_cell.length_a   1.000
_cell.length_b   1.000
_cell.length_c   1.000
_cell.angle_alpha   90.00
_cell.angle_beta   90.00
_cell.angle_gamma   90.00
#
_symmetry.space_group_name_H-M   'P 1'
#
loop_
_entity.id
_entity.type
_entity.pdbx_description
1 polymer ?
#
loop_
_entity_poly.entity_id
_entity_poly.type
_entity_poly.pdbx_seq_one_letter_code
_entity_poly.pdbx_strand_id
1 'polypeptide(L)'
;MAATKTELLGWTNRLLELKLQDLKQCANGAVYCQILDAYFPHAVPVHKVNFHAKETHEVLGNYKCLQAALSAVEVTRDIHVQRLSQGTPADLLELLQWLNKFLHRKVQVDGYNPTARRALSARGATDDVPVPSACTA
;
A
#
# COMPACT_ATOMS: atom_id res chain seq x y z
N MET A 1 16.79 -14.32 -4.83
CA MET A 1 17.15 -13.14 -4.02
C MET A 1 15.85 -12.50 -3.53
N ALA A 2 15.63 -12.43 -2.22
CA ALA A 2 14.51 -11.66 -1.67
C ALA A 2 14.95 -10.21 -1.54
N ALA A 3 14.13 -9.26 -2.02
CA ALA A 3 14.46 -7.84 -1.94
C ALA A 3 14.47 -7.39 -0.46
N THR A 4 15.47 -6.60 -0.10
CA THR A 4 15.62 -6.03 1.25
C THR A 4 14.62 -4.91 1.50
N LYS A 5 14.39 -4.55 2.77
CA LYS A 5 13.53 -3.42 3.16
C LYS A 5 13.86 -2.15 2.37
N THR A 6 15.15 -1.80 2.30
CA THR A 6 15.61 -0.57 1.64
C THR A 6 15.35 -0.59 0.13
N GLU A 7 15.59 -1.73 -0.52
CA GLU A 7 15.31 -1.89 -1.95
C GLU A 7 13.82 -1.77 -2.26
N LEU A 8 12.97 -2.38 -1.42
CA LEU A 8 11.52 -2.32 -1.57
C LEU A 8 10.95 -0.92 -1.32
N LEU A 9 11.44 -0.22 -0.30
CA LEU A 9 11.08 1.18 -0.05
C LEU A 9 11.51 2.06 -1.23
N GLY A 10 12.74 1.89 -1.72
CA GLY A 10 13.21 2.59 -2.92
C GLY A 10 12.37 2.31 -4.16
N TRP A 11 11.98 1.06 -4.39
CA TRP A 11 11.08 0.69 -5.49
C TRP A 11 9.71 1.34 -5.34
N THR A 12 9.13 1.30 -4.14
CA THR A 12 7.81 1.89 -3.86
C THR A 12 7.83 3.41 -4.06
N ASN A 13 8.87 4.07 -3.57
CA ASN A 13 9.08 5.51 -3.74
C ASN A 13 9.22 5.90 -5.21
N ARG A 14 9.93 5.10 -6.03
CA ARG A 14 10.04 5.34 -7.48
C ARG A 14 8.74 5.08 -8.22
N LEU A 15 7.99 4.05 -7.84
CA LEU A 15 6.73 3.69 -8.49
C LEU A 15 5.63 4.71 -8.22
N LEU A 16 5.55 5.20 -6.97
CA LEU A 16 4.45 6.04 -6.51
C LEU A 16 4.83 7.50 -6.27
N GLU A 17 6.08 7.90 -6.48
CA GLU A 17 6.57 9.24 -6.13
C GLU A 17 6.30 9.59 -4.64
N LEU A 18 6.62 8.64 -3.76
CA LEU A 18 6.49 8.80 -2.30
C LEU A 18 7.85 9.02 -1.65
N LYS A 19 7.84 9.54 -0.41
CA LYS A 19 9.04 9.71 0.42
C LYS A 19 9.02 8.81 1.66
N LEU A 20 8.78 7.51 1.45
CA LEU A 20 8.81 6.53 2.55
C LEU A 20 10.25 6.35 3.06
N GLN A 21 10.44 6.50 4.36
CA GLN A 21 11.69 6.29 5.08
C GLN A 21 11.64 5.04 5.97
N ASP A 22 10.45 4.68 6.45
CA ASP A 22 10.25 3.51 7.29
C ASP A 22 9.16 2.59 6.74
N LEU A 23 9.38 1.28 6.93
CA LEU A 23 8.43 0.25 6.56
C LEU A 23 7.13 0.38 7.36
N LYS A 24 7.20 0.91 8.59
CA LYS A 24 6.01 1.18 9.41
C LYS A 24 5.03 2.16 8.74
N GLN A 25 5.49 3.03 7.84
CA GLN A 25 4.59 3.90 7.07
C GLN A 25 3.69 3.08 6.11
N CYS A 26 4.16 1.92 5.64
CA CYS A 26 3.36 1.02 4.82
C CYS A 26 2.21 0.38 5.61
N ALA A 27 2.28 0.33 6.96
CA ALA A 27 1.24 -0.22 7.80
C ALA A 27 -0.11 0.51 7.69
N ASN A 28 -0.10 1.73 7.16
CA ASN A 28 -1.30 2.52 6.84
C ASN A 28 -2.22 1.80 5.83
N GLY A 29 -1.68 0.94 4.96
CA GLY A 29 -2.47 0.18 3.98
C GLY A 29 -2.72 0.93 2.67
N ALA A 30 -2.72 2.27 2.70
CA ALA A 30 -2.94 3.11 1.51
C ALA A 30 -1.87 2.89 0.41
N VAL A 31 -0.61 2.71 0.82
CA VAL A 31 0.51 2.46 -0.08
C VAL A 31 0.25 1.20 -0.92
N TYR A 32 -0.16 0.10 -0.30
CA TYR A 32 -0.44 -1.16 -1.01
C TYR A 32 -1.62 -1.03 -1.98
N CYS A 33 -2.66 -0.28 -1.60
CA CYS A 33 -3.79 0.00 -2.48
C CYS A 33 -3.32 0.75 -3.74
N GLN A 34 -2.47 1.77 -3.58
CA GLN A 34 -1.95 2.53 -4.70
C GLN A 34 -1.01 1.72 -5.59
N ILE A 35 -0.17 0.87 -4.99
CA ILE A 35 0.69 -0.05 -5.73
C ILE A 35 -0.16 -0.96 -6.63
N LEU A 36 -1.26 -1.53 -6.13
CA LEU A 36 -2.15 -2.36 -6.95
C LEU A 36 -2.82 -1.55 -8.06
N ASP A 37 -3.24 -0.33 -7.77
CA ASP A 37 -3.88 0.57 -8.75
C ASP A 37 -2.95 0.89 -9.94
N ALA A 38 -1.64 0.94 -9.71
CA ALA A 38 -0.62 1.15 -10.75
C ALA A 38 -0.51 0.00 -11.78
N TYR A 39 -0.91 -1.21 -11.40
CA TYR A 39 -0.87 -2.39 -12.27
C TYR A 39 -2.26 -2.86 -12.70
N PHE A 40 -3.29 -2.56 -11.90
CA PHE A 40 -4.67 -2.95 -12.12
C PHE A 40 -5.56 -1.71 -12.03
N PRO A 41 -5.74 -1.00 -13.15
CA PRO A 41 -6.58 0.17 -13.16
C PRO A 41 -8.02 -0.25 -12.87
N HIS A 42 -8.73 0.55 -12.07
CA HIS A 42 -10.12 0.31 -11.63
C HIS A 42 -10.35 -0.82 -10.61
N ALA A 43 -9.34 -1.63 -10.29
CA ALA A 43 -9.49 -2.67 -9.26
C ALA A 43 -9.57 -2.08 -7.84
N VAL A 44 -8.94 -0.92 -7.62
CA VAL A 44 -8.82 -0.30 -6.31
C VAL A 44 -9.78 0.88 -6.19
N PRO A 45 -10.64 0.93 -5.15
CA PRO A 45 -11.48 2.09 -4.87
C PRO A 45 -10.65 3.21 -4.21
N VAL A 46 -9.77 3.86 -4.97
CA VAL A 46 -8.88 4.94 -4.50
C VAL A 46 -9.61 6.06 -3.76
N HIS A 47 -10.84 6.38 -4.17
CA HIS A 47 -11.69 7.38 -3.50
C HIS A 47 -12.03 7.06 -2.03
N LYS A 48 -11.90 5.79 -1.61
CA LYS A 48 -12.10 5.37 -0.21
C LYS A 48 -10.80 5.27 0.58
N VAL A 49 -9.66 5.26 -0.11
CA VAL A 49 -8.35 5.13 0.50
C VAL A 49 -7.97 6.45 1.17
N ASN A 50 -7.48 6.38 2.40
CA ASN A 50 -7.04 7.52 3.18
C ASN A 50 -5.53 7.45 3.43
N PHE A 51 -4.75 8.24 2.70
CA PHE A 51 -3.30 8.32 2.87
C PHE A 51 -2.88 8.98 4.19
N HIS A 52 -3.75 9.77 4.82
CA HIS A 52 -3.49 10.41 6.10
C HIS A 52 -3.91 9.55 7.30
N ALA A 53 -4.32 8.30 7.08
CA ALA A 53 -4.78 7.42 8.14
C ALA A 53 -3.72 7.24 9.24
N LYS A 54 -4.06 7.69 10.45
CA LYS A 54 -3.22 7.52 11.66
C LYS A 54 -3.90 6.60 12.66
N GLU A 55 -5.22 6.73 12.76
CA GLU A 55 -6.02 5.97 13.70
C GLU A 55 -6.28 4.55 13.21
N THR A 56 -6.36 3.60 14.14
CA THR A 56 -6.59 2.18 13.84
C THR A 56 -7.83 1.97 12.97
N HIS A 57 -8.92 2.70 13.23
CA HIS A 57 -10.15 2.58 12.45
C HIS A 57 -9.99 3.04 11.00
N GLU A 58 -9.19 4.08 10.73
CA GLU A 58 -8.90 4.56 9.38
C GLU A 58 -8.02 3.56 8.62
N VAL A 59 -7.00 3.03 9.28
CA VAL A 59 -6.11 2.00 8.74
C VAL A 59 -6.88 0.73 8.39
N LEU A 60 -7.80 0.30 9.26
CA LEU A 60 -8.70 -0.82 8.96
C LEU A 60 -9.56 -0.55 7.72
N GLY A 61 -10.03 0.69 7.52
CA GLY A 61 -10.74 1.10 6.31
C GLY A 61 -9.90 0.92 5.04
N ASN A 62 -8.62 1.31 5.09
CA ASN A 62 -7.67 1.11 3.99
C ASN A 62 -7.45 -0.37 3.69
N TYR A 63 -7.26 -1.21 4.70
CA TYR A 63 -7.09 -2.65 4.50
C TYR A 63 -8.34 -3.33 3.92
N LYS A 64 -9.55 -2.88 4.27
CA LYS A 64 -10.77 -3.36 3.60
C LYS A 64 -10.77 -3.02 2.11
N CYS A 65 -10.31 -1.83 1.74
CA CYS A 65 -10.16 -1.45 0.34
C CYS A 65 -9.11 -2.34 -0.36
N LEU A 66 -8.00 -2.64 0.32
CA LEU A 66 -6.98 -3.56 -0.17
C LEU A 66 -7.55 -4.96 -0.41
N GLN A 67 -8.30 -5.52 0.53
CA GLN A 67 -8.95 -6.83 0.41
C GLN A 67 -9.93 -6.85 -0.77
N ALA A 68 -10.76 -5.83 -0.92
CA ALA A 68 -11.68 -5.72 -2.04
C ALA A 68 -10.93 -5.66 -3.39
N ALA A 69 -9.83 -4.91 -3.45
CA ALA A 69 -9.00 -4.85 -4.66
C ALA A 69 -8.33 -6.19 -4.98
N LEU A 70 -7.81 -6.89 -3.98
CA LEU A 70 -7.21 -8.22 -4.15
C LEU A 70 -8.25 -9.25 -4.62
N SER A 71 -9.46 -9.20 -4.08
CA SER A 71 -10.56 -10.04 -4.56
C SER A 71 -10.94 -9.72 -6.01
N ALA A 72 -10.89 -8.44 -6.41
CA ALA A 72 -11.19 -8.02 -7.79
C ALA A 72 -10.11 -8.47 -8.79
N VAL A 73 -8.85 -8.60 -8.35
CA VAL A 73 -7.76 -9.16 -9.17
C VAL A 73 -7.59 -10.68 -9.00
N GLU A 74 -8.57 -11.35 -8.39
CA GLU A 74 -8.60 -12.80 -8.14
C GLU A 74 -7.38 -13.32 -7.37
N VAL A 75 -6.83 -12.51 -6.47
CA VAL A 75 -5.74 -12.90 -5.58
C VAL A 75 -6.32 -13.57 -4.33
N THR A 76 -6.10 -14.87 -4.21
CA THR A 76 -6.46 -15.72 -3.05
C THR A 76 -5.44 -15.64 -1.91
N ARG A 77 -4.85 -14.46 -1.67
CA ARG A 77 -3.95 -14.27 -0.52
C ARG A 77 -4.75 -13.79 0.68
N ASP A 78 -4.68 -14.55 1.77
CA ASP A 78 -5.23 -14.11 3.05
C ASP A 78 -4.29 -13.07 3.69
N ILE A 79 -4.83 -11.88 3.94
CA ILE A 79 -4.11 -10.78 4.57
C ILE A 79 -4.59 -10.64 6.00
N HIS A 80 -3.69 -10.88 6.95
CA HIS A 80 -3.94 -10.72 8.38
C HIS A 80 -3.89 -9.24 8.77
N VAL A 81 -4.98 -8.52 8.48
CA VAL A 81 -5.12 -7.08 8.73
C VAL A 81 -4.75 -6.69 10.16
N GLN A 82 -5.11 -7.51 11.16
CA GLN A 82 -4.77 -7.26 12.56
C GLN A 82 -3.25 -7.14 12.78
N ARG A 83 -2.47 -8.10 12.27
CA ARG A 83 -1.00 -8.10 12.42
C ARG A 83 -0.34 -6.97 11.66
N LEU A 84 -0.84 -6.67 10.47
CA LEU A 84 -0.32 -5.57 9.66
C LEU A 84 -0.66 -4.21 10.24
N SER A 85 -1.85 -4.06 10.83
CA SER A 85 -2.26 -2.84 11.52
C SER A 85 -1.43 -2.56 12.78
N GLN A 86 -0.92 -3.60 13.45
CA GLN A 86 0.03 -3.47 14.56
C GLN A 86 1.42 -3.00 14.11
N GLY A 87 1.71 -3.00 12.81
CA GLY A 87 2.97 -2.50 12.28
C GLY A 87 4.17 -3.41 12.50
N THR A 88 3.94 -4.71 12.68
CA THR A 88 5.02 -5.69 12.83
C THR A 88 5.92 -5.67 11.59
N PRO A 89 7.22 -5.32 11.70
CA PRO A 89 8.08 -5.15 10.54
C PRO A 89 8.25 -6.42 9.70
N ALA A 90 8.20 -7.60 10.33
CA ALA A 90 8.27 -8.88 9.64
C ALA A 90 7.06 -9.09 8.70
N ASP A 91 5.83 -8.93 9.22
CA ASP A 91 4.60 -9.08 8.43
C ASP A 91 4.52 -8.03 7.31
N LEU A 92 4.88 -6.77 7.59
CA LEU A 92 4.88 -5.70 6.59
C LEU A 92 5.88 -5.97 5.46
N LEU A 93 7.06 -6.48 5.81
CA LEU A 93 8.11 -6.80 4.85
C LEU A 93 7.69 -7.99 3.99
N GLU A 94 7.14 -9.03 4.59
CA GLU A 94 6.63 -10.19 3.88
C GLU A 94 5.52 -9.81 2.89
N LEU A 95 4.60 -8.93 3.31
CA LEU A 95 3.55 -8.43 2.43
C LEU A 95 4.15 -7.69 1.22
N LEU A 96 5.09 -6.78 1.47
CA LEU A 96 5.72 -5.95 0.43
C LEU A 96 6.62 -6.76 -0.52
N GLN A 97 7.38 -7.73 0.00
CA GLN A 97 8.19 -8.66 -0.80
C GLN A 97 7.32 -9.48 -1.74
N TRP A 98 6.22 -10.05 -1.21
CA TRP A 98 5.30 -10.81 -2.02
C TRP A 98 4.64 -9.92 -3.09
N LEU A 99 4.21 -8.71 -2.72
CA LEU A 99 3.55 -7.78 -3.65
C LEU A 99 4.51 -7.40 -4.78
N ASN A 100 5.74 -7.05 -4.44
CA ASN A 100 6.79 -6.77 -5.40
C ASN A 100 7.02 -7.96 -6.35
N LYS A 101 7.12 -9.19 -5.83
CA LYS A 101 7.30 -10.40 -6.65
C LYS A 101 6.09 -10.71 -7.53
N PHE A 102 4.88 -10.48 -7.02
CA PHE A 102 3.63 -10.67 -7.75
C PHE A 102 3.55 -9.69 -8.93
N LEU A 103 3.90 -8.42 -8.70
CA LEU A 103 3.85 -7.38 -9.71
C LEU A 103 4.99 -7.45 -10.73
N HIS A 104 6.18 -7.96 -10.36
CA HIS A 104 7.25 -8.22 -11.33
C HIS A 104 6.85 -9.23 -12.43
N ARG A 105 5.82 -10.03 -12.20
CA ARG A 105 5.26 -10.95 -13.21
C ARG A 105 4.21 -10.29 -14.11
N LYS A 106 3.80 -9.06 -13.78
CA LYS A 106 2.76 -8.31 -14.47
C LYS A 106 3.38 -7.14 -15.21
N VAL A 107 2.74 -6.74 -16.31
CA VAL A 107 3.13 -5.54 -17.06
C VAL A 107 2.52 -4.34 -16.36
N GLN A 108 3.33 -3.31 -16.09
CA GLN A 108 2.84 -2.05 -15.54
C GLN A 108 1.94 -1.36 -16.58
N VAL A 109 0.87 -0.72 -16.12
CA VAL A 109 0.01 0.08 -17.00
C VAL A 109 0.82 1.28 -17.53
N ASP A 110 0.81 1.45 -18.84
CA ASP A 110 1.47 2.59 -19.48
C ASP A 110 0.75 3.90 -19.12
N GLY A 111 1.52 4.97 -18.84
CA GLY A 111 0.98 6.28 -18.49
C GLY A 111 0.30 6.40 -17.11
N TYR A 112 0.52 5.46 -16.18
CA TYR A 112 -0.02 5.59 -14.82
C TYR A 112 0.58 6.80 -14.08
N ASN A 113 -0.27 7.75 -13.69
CA ASN A 113 0.15 8.92 -12.90
C ASN A 113 -0.22 8.73 -11.41
N PRO A 114 0.75 8.35 -10.54
CA PRO A 114 0.46 8.07 -9.14
C PRO A 114 -0.04 9.31 -8.40
N THR A 115 0.53 10.49 -8.69
CA THR A 115 0.19 11.75 -8.03
C THR A 115 -1.26 12.15 -8.31
N ALA A 116 -1.68 12.07 -9.57
CA ALA A 116 -3.07 12.34 -9.96
C ALA A 116 -4.06 11.34 -9.34
N ARG A 117 -3.70 10.05 -9.29
CA ARG A 117 -4.55 9.03 -8.65
C ARG A 117 -4.64 9.23 -7.13
N ARG A 118 -3.55 9.66 -6.48
CA ARG A 118 -3.55 10.01 -5.07
C ARG A 118 -4.41 11.23 -4.77
N ALA A 119 -4.46 12.21 -5.68
CA ALA A 119 -5.31 13.39 -5.50
C ALA A 119 -6.82 13.04 -5.42
N LEU A 120 -7.23 11.91 -6.00
CA LEU A 120 -8.61 11.40 -5.93
C LEU A 120 -8.95 10.66 -4.63
N SER A 121 -7.99 10.54 -3.71
CA SER A 121 -8.17 9.81 -2.44
C SER A 121 -9.09 10.55 -1.47
N ALA A 122 -9.66 9.84 -0.50
CA ALA A 122 -10.70 10.35 0.40
C ALA A 122 -10.36 11.66 1.14
N ARG A 123 -9.06 11.95 1.34
CA ARG A 123 -8.56 13.15 2.05
C ARG A 123 -7.48 13.91 1.27
N GLY A 124 -7.37 13.68 -0.04
CA GLY A 124 -6.35 14.29 -0.89
C GLY A 124 -5.01 13.55 -0.90
N ALA A 125 -4.03 14.15 -1.58
CA ALA A 125 -2.71 13.58 -1.77
C ALA A 125 -1.73 14.01 -0.66
N THR A 126 -0.97 13.05 -0.15
CA THR A 126 0.24 13.30 0.65
C THR A 126 1.39 12.45 0.14
N ASP A 127 2.57 13.05 0.11
CA ASP A 127 3.82 12.37 -0.25
C ASP A 127 4.51 11.78 0.99
N ASP A 128 4.13 12.30 2.16
CA ASP A 128 4.56 11.84 3.48
C ASP A 128 3.42 11.07 4.14
N VAL A 129 3.52 9.74 4.08
CA VAL A 129 2.54 8.85 4.69
C VAL A 129 2.84 8.74 6.19
N PRO A 130 1.93 9.14 7.09
CA PRO A 130 2.18 9.04 8.51
C PRO A 130 2.26 7.58 8.95
N VAL A 131 3.11 7.32 9.93
CA VAL A 131 3.12 6.03 10.64
C VAL A 131 1.83 5.94 11.47
N PRO A 132 1.05 4.85 11.36
CA PRO A 132 -0.12 4.64 12.19
C PRO A 132 0.20 4.61 13.68
N SER A 133 -0.69 5.18 14.50
CA SER A 133 -0.56 5.20 15.96
C SER A 133 -0.43 3.79 16.56
N ALA A 134 -1.07 2.80 15.91
CA ALA A 134 -1.01 1.39 16.29
C ALA A 134 0.40 0.77 16.16
N CYS A 135 1.32 1.38 15.40
CA CYS A 135 2.69 0.90 15.21
C CYS A 135 3.71 1.56 16.15
N THR A 136 3.27 2.60 16.87
CA THR A 136 4.05 3.39 17.84
C THR A 136 3.73 3.04 19.29
N ALA A 137 2.71 2.20 19.53
CA ALA A 137 2.34 1.68 20.85
C ALA A 137 3.15 0.44 21.23
#